data_AF-A0A533MKY6-F1
#
_entry.id   AF-A0A533MKY6-F1
#
_cell.length_a   1.000
_cell.length_b   1.000
_cell.length_c   1.000
_cell.angle_alpha   90.00
_cell.angle_beta   90.00
_cell.angle_gamma   90.00
#
_symmetry.space_group_name_H-M   'P 1'
#
loop_
_entity.id
_entity.type
_entity.pdbx_description
1 polymer ?
#
loop_
_entity_poly.entity_id
_entity_poly.type
_entity_poly.pdbx_seq_one_letter_code
_entity_poly.pdbx_strand_id
1 'polypeptide(L)'
;DADNNGICDSFYYIPGGSGIDHYPIIQWIYVWIGEGSDGGSAITTTELQAAIHHWLEDIPVRGHILSTSDIQHIITLWLSG
;
A
#
# COMPACT_ATOMS: atom_id res chain seq x y z
N ASP A 1 -15.21 -2.22 -12.83
CA ASP A 1 -15.21 -3.11 -13.97
C ASP A 1 -15.09 -4.52 -13.42
N ALA A 2 -15.94 -5.46 -13.84
CA ALA A 2 -16.09 -6.79 -13.24
C ALA A 2 -15.83 -7.89 -14.29
N ASP A 3 -14.92 -7.63 -15.23
CA ASP A 3 -14.63 -8.49 -16.37
C ASP A 3 -13.27 -9.20 -16.33
N ASN A 4 -12.52 -9.09 -15.21
CA ASN A 4 -11.42 -9.99 -14.85
C ASN A 4 -10.37 -10.16 -15.97
N ASN A 5 -9.75 -9.06 -16.40
CA ASN A 5 -8.75 -9.04 -17.47
C ASN A 5 -7.31 -8.72 -16.99
N GLY A 6 -7.01 -8.88 -15.70
CA GLY A 6 -5.65 -8.69 -15.18
C GLY A 6 -5.45 -9.20 -13.75
N ILE A 7 -4.19 -9.40 -13.37
CA ILE A 7 -3.68 -10.18 -12.21
C ILE A 7 -4.05 -9.57 -10.83
N CYS A 8 -4.98 -8.61 -10.77
CA CYS A 8 -5.33 -7.83 -9.59
C CYS A 8 -6.71 -8.14 -8.98
N ASP A 9 -7.31 -9.30 -9.30
CA ASP A 9 -8.62 -9.73 -8.75
C ASP A 9 -8.54 -10.99 -7.85
N SER A 10 -7.35 -11.55 -7.59
CA SER A 10 -7.24 -12.88 -6.98
C SER A 10 -6.93 -12.84 -5.47
N PHE A 11 -7.96 -13.03 -4.64
CA PHE A 11 -7.78 -13.57 -3.29
C PHE A 11 -7.41 -15.05 -3.42
N TYR A 12 -6.16 -15.42 -3.16
CA TYR A 12 -5.80 -16.85 -3.17
C TYR A 12 -6.39 -17.55 -1.93
N TYR A 13 -7.46 -18.31 -2.17
CA TYR A 13 -8.07 -19.23 -1.22
C TYR A 13 -7.22 -20.51 -1.12
N ILE A 14 -6.64 -20.79 0.05
CA ILE A 14 -5.95 -22.04 0.33
C ILE A 14 -6.96 -22.99 1.01
N PRO A 15 -7.34 -24.11 0.37
CA PRO A 15 -8.36 -24.99 0.92
C PRO A 15 -7.76 -25.87 2.03
N GLY A 16 -8.19 -25.62 3.27
CA GLY A 16 -7.98 -26.52 4.40
C GLY A 16 -7.02 -26.02 5.47
N GLY A 17 -7.52 -25.16 6.37
CA GLY A 17 -6.81 -24.79 7.59
C GLY A 17 -7.66 -23.85 8.45
N SER A 18 -8.07 -24.33 9.62
CA SER A 18 -8.65 -23.47 10.66
C SER A 18 -7.54 -22.58 11.21
N GLY A 19 -7.63 -21.27 10.97
CA GLY A 19 -6.58 -20.31 11.27
C GLY A 19 -6.28 -19.50 10.02
N ILE A 20 -7.04 -18.41 9.85
CA ILE A 20 -6.68 -17.38 8.87
C ILE A 20 -5.40 -16.75 9.40
N ASP A 21 -4.27 -17.31 9.02
CA ASP A 21 -3.02 -16.57 9.07
C ASP A 21 -3.18 -15.45 8.07
N HIS A 22 -3.62 -14.29 8.56
CA HIS A 22 -3.41 -12.99 7.93
C HIS A 22 -1.90 -12.74 7.92
N TYR A 23 -1.11 -13.58 7.22
CA TYR A 23 0.18 -13.11 6.75
C TYR A 23 -0.13 -11.94 5.85
N PRO A 24 0.28 -10.72 6.22
CA PRO A 24 -0.07 -9.55 5.45
C PRO A 24 0.51 -9.81 4.07
N ILE A 25 -0.37 -9.86 3.07
CA ILE A 25 -0.04 -9.33 1.75
C ILE A 25 0.86 -8.13 2.04
N ILE A 26 2.11 -8.21 1.61
CA ILE A 26 3.14 -7.22 1.84
C ILE A 26 2.63 -5.93 1.17
N GLN A 27 1.76 -5.20 1.85
CA GLN A 27 1.14 -4.03 1.28
C GLN A 27 2.22 -2.96 1.27
N TRP A 28 2.47 -2.43 0.07
CA TRP A 28 3.45 -1.39 -0.18
C TRP A 28 3.24 -0.18 0.76
N ILE A 29 1.99 0.07 1.16
CA ILE A 29 1.62 1.19 2.02
C ILE A 29 2.19 1.08 3.44
N TYR A 30 2.46 -0.13 3.95
CA TYR A 30 3.06 -0.32 5.29
C TYR A 30 4.47 0.25 5.42
N VAL A 31 5.13 0.61 4.32
CA VAL A 31 6.39 1.39 4.38
C VAL A 31 6.16 2.75 5.03
N TRP A 32 4.94 3.30 4.90
CA TRP A 32 4.61 4.66 5.34
C TRP A 32 3.66 4.70 6.54
N ILE A 33 2.86 3.64 6.78
CA ILE A 33 1.87 3.57 7.88
C ILE A 33 2.03 2.35 8.81
N GLY A 34 3.16 1.64 8.70
CA GLY A 34 3.43 0.45 9.50
C GLY A 34 4.20 0.76 10.77
N GLU A 35 4.39 -0.25 11.63
CA GLU A 35 5.21 -0.13 12.85
C GLU A 35 6.67 0.29 12.60
N GLY A 36 7.14 0.19 11.35
CA GLY A 36 8.46 0.64 10.92
C GLY A 36 8.51 2.04 10.31
N SER A 37 7.40 2.79 10.30
CA SER A 37 7.34 4.16 9.79
C SER A 37 7.59 5.16 10.91
N ASP A 38 8.13 6.34 10.57
CA ASP A 38 8.49 7.37 11.54
C ASP A 38 7.25 7.96 12.22
N GLY A 39 6.12 8.02 11.51
CA GLY A 39 4.84 8.47 12.04
C GLY A 39 3.96 7.37 12.66
N GLY A 40 4.39 6.11 12.57
CA GLY A 40 3.62 4.95 13.00
C GLY A 40 2.30 4.82 12.22
N SER A 41 1.19 5.25 12.83
CA SER A 41 -0.14 5.18 12.22
C SER A 41 -0.53 6.44 11.44
N ALA A 42 0.20 7.54 11.60
CA ALA A 42 -0.03 8.80 10.88
C ALA A 42 1.08 9.00 9.85
N ILE A 43 0.74 9.52 8.67
CA ILE A 43 1.74 9.84 7.66
C ILE A 43 2.37 11.18 8.04
N THR A 44 3.68 11.22 8.15
CA THR A 44 4.45 12.45 8.32
C THR A 44 4.64 13.16 6.99
N THR A 45 4.98 14.45 7.03
CA THR A 45 5.34 15.20 5.82
C THR A 45 6.53 14.57 5.08
N THR A 46 7.50 13.97 5.80
CA THR A 46 8.66 13.30 5.21
C THR A 46 8.24 12.05 4.43
N GLU A 47 7.37 11.23 5.00
CA GLU A 47 6.85 10.02 4.34
C GLU A 47 5.97 10.37 3.13
N LEU A 48 5.17 11.45 3.23
CA LEU A 48 4.43 11.97 2.08
C LEU A 48 5.38 12.43 0.96
N GLN A 49 6.44 13.16 1.29
CA GLN A 49 7.45 13.58 0.31
C GLN A 49 8.12 12.38 -0.37
N ALA A 50 8.45 11.35 0.41
CA ALA A 50 9.02 10.11 -0.12
C ALA A 50 8.05 9.38 -1.05
N ALA A 51 6.76 9.28 -0.68
CA ALA A 51 5.74 8.70 -1.53
C ALA A 51 5.58 9.47 -2.85
N ILE A 52 5.55 10.81 -2.82
CA ILE A 52 5.48 11.65 -4.02
C ILE A 52 6.69 11.43 -4.93
N HIS A 53 7.90 11.37 -4.36
CA HIS A 53 9.12 11.10 -5.12
C HIS A 53 9.06 9.73 -5.82
N HIS A 54 8.62 8.69 -5.10
CA HIS A 54 8.45 7.36 -5.69
C HIS A 54 7.41 7.34 -6.83
N TRP A 55 6.36 8.15 -6.74
CA TRP A 55 5.37 8.28 -7.79
C TRP A 55 5.88 9.05 -9.01
N LEU A 56 6.58 10.16 -8.82
CA LEU A 56 7.08 10.99 -9.92
C LEU A 56 8.18 10.29 -10.73
N GLU A 57 9.01 9.48 -10.07
CA GLU A 57 10.16 8.81 -10.66
C GLU A 57 9.89 7.34 -11.02
N ASP A 58 8.64 6.87 -10.90
CA ASP A 58 8.24 5.47 -11.11
C ASP A 58 9.13 4.47 -10.31
N ILE A 59 9.49 4.83 -9.07
CA ILE A 59 10.33 3.99 -8.21
C ILE A 59 9.43 3.01 -7.45
N PRO A 60 9.58 1.69 -7.66
CA PRO A 60 8.71 0.70 -7.02
C PRO A 60 8.89 0.67 -5.50
N VAL A 61 7.78 0.68 -4.77
CA VAL A 61 7.71 0.44 -3.31
C VAL A 61 7.32 -1.01 -3.09
N ARG A 62 8.26 -1.84 -2.61
CA ARG A 62 8.05 -3.29 -2.41
C ARG A 62 7.49 -4.01 -3.66
N GLY A 63 7.91 -3.58 -4.85
CA GLY A 63 7.46 -4.13 -6.13
C GLY A 63 6.17 -3.51 -6.70
N HIS A 64 5.60 -2.50 -6.04
CA HIS A 64 4.43 -1.77 -6.52
C HIS A 64 4.82 -0.38 -7.04
N ILE A 65 4.47 -0.07 -8.28
CA ILE A 65 4.61 1.29 -8.85
C ILE A 65 3.39 2.10 -8.41
N LEU A 66 3.62 3.25 -7.79
CA LEU A 66 2.53 4.08 -7.29
C LEU A 66 1.71 4.64 -8.46
N SER A 67 0.40 4.52 -8.34
CA SER A 67 -0.56 5.17 -9.24
C SER A 67 -1.01 6.51 -8.65
N THR A 68 -1.70 7.32 -9.47
CA THR A 68 -2.33 8.55 -8.98
C THR A 68 -3.33 8.28 -7.86
N SER A 69 -4.09 7.18 -7.91
CA SER A 69 -5.01 6.79 -6.84
C SER A 69 -4.29 6.43 -5.54
N ASP A 70 -3.10 5.83 -5.62
CA ASP A 70 -2.29 5.50 -4.44
C ASP A 70 -1.83 6.80 -3.74
N ILE A 71 -1.37 7.78 -4.51
CA ILE A 71 -0.98 9.09 -3.96
C ILE A 71 -2.18 9.84 -3.37
N GLN A 72 -3.33 9.82 -4.02
CA GLN A 72 -4.55 10.43 -3.47
C GLN A 72 -4.95 9.82 -2.12
N HIS A 73 -4.81 8.49 -1.98
CA HIS A 73 -5.02 7.79 -0.72
C HIS A 73 -4.04 8.26 0.35
N ILE A 74 -2.74 8.27 0.04
CA ILE A 74 -1.68 8.72 0.96
C ILE A 74 -1.91 10.17 1.43
N ILE A 75 -2.27 11.07 0.51
CA ILE A 75 -2.59 12.47 0.85
C ILE A 75 -3.81 12.53 1.79
N THR A 76 -4.83 11.70 1.55
CA THR A 76 -6.03 11.65 2.40
C THR A 76 -5.68 11.19 3.82
N LEU A 77 -4.81 10.17 3.95
CA LEU A 77 -4.31 9.71 5.25
C LEU A 77 -3.49 10.79 5.96
N TRP A 78 -2.61 11.49 5.23
CA TRP A 78 -1.84 12.62 5.76
C TRP A 78 -2.74 13.77 6.23
N LEU A 79 -3.78 14.12 5.48
CA LEU A 79 -4.74 15.17 5.85
C LEU A 79 -5.66 14.77 7.01
N SER A 80 -5.80 13.46 7.28
CA SER A 80 -6.64 12.93 8.36
C SER A 80 -5.89 12.72 9.68
N GLY A 81 -4.60 13.07 9.72
CA GLY A 81 -3.71 12.94 10.87
C GLY A 81 -4.08 13.85 12.06
#